data_AF-A0A9Q0RHE6-F1
#
_entry.id   AF-A0A9Q0RHE6-F1
#
_cell.length_a   1.000
_cell.length_b   1.000
_cell.length_c   1.000
_cell.angle_alpha   90.00
_cell.angle_beta   90.00
_cell.angle_gamma   90.00
#
_symmetry.space_group_name_H-M   'P 1'
#
loop_
_entity.id
_entity.type
_entity.pdbx_description
1 polymer ?
#
loop_
_entity_poly.entity_id
_entity_poly.type
_entity_poly.pdbx_seq_one_letter_code
_entity_poly.pdbx_strand_id
1 'polypeptide(L)'
;MTTLEDNEFDKYIQFLEKNREDFSTWIKILTVAENGRKINQIRKSFDLFLSIYPFAFGYWNKYSLLDLENQEQIYERAVKVAYYCVDIWIFYCRYSIENKPPDFTRNLFERAIEAVGTDFFSTNLWNDYIEWEFSQNKPENVTKIYQKVIQIPIQQIEIYWQNYKRHYAQTRPLSELEPENLSSKMKMSLYPSFWLKFALFYEENNKIQEARNIFQKATQIFIPNRPKIVFSFAEFEERQKNNEQSRNIYNDFIAKYKKQKNQKAIAEGFIKLAHFEYRISNKSNEIFINSLENTLSELTEYYANSRLTKRKNNKIYAIITIELCRFLTNQLMDNLMSSNQSQSDLINQIRELFERAFDYSEHFIHLWISYINFEIQIIQDDNISKVIDLFNRATSDESLLNIKDKLSICLLHVEFLRNFSKEISSLFLLNEKISKLKKEANEKKINYYHGIQKHELIFSEYFKGTFLKPQTRFPNTKFN
;
A
#
# COMPACT_ATOMS: atom_id res chain seq x y z
N MET A 1 -46.42 25.63 -37.88
CA MET A 1 -45.47 25.18 -36.83
C MET A 1 -44.06 25.69 -37.09
N THR A 2 -43.55 25.60 -38.32
CA THR A 2 -42.23 26.12 -38.74
C THR A 2 -41.96 27.59 -38.45
N THR A 3 -42.97 28.46 -38.46
CA THR A 3 -42.81 29.91 -38.24
C THR A 3 -42.70 30.34 -36.78
N LEU A 4 -43.11 29.50 -35.82
CA LEU A 4 -43.03 29.78 -34.38
C LEU A 4 -41.64 29.46 -33.83
N GLU A 5 -41.05 28.35 -34.27
CA GLU A 5 -39.70 27.91 -33.88
C GLU A 5 -38.62 28.86 -34.42
N ASP A 6 -38.79 29.38 -35.64
CA ASP A 6 -37.85 30.35 -36.23
C ASP A 6 -37.90 31.70 -35.47
N ASN A 7 -39.07 32.11 -34.97
CA ASN A 7 -39.25 33.34 -34.19
C ASN A 7 -38.68 33.24 -32.77
N GLU A 8 -38.69 32.04 -32.17
CA GLU A 8 -38.04 31.79 -30.88
C GLU A 8 -36.52 31.78 -31.04
N PHE A 9 -36.00 31.13 -32.09
CA PHE A 9 -34.57 31.09 -32.39
C PHE A 9 -33.95 32.49 -32.54
N ASP A 10 -34.60 33.36 -33.32
CA ASP A 10 -34.13 34.74 -33.53
C ASP A 10 -34.22 35.59 -32.25
N LYS A 11 -35.24 35.38 -31.41
CA LYS A 11 -35.36 36.04 -30.09
C LYS A 11 -34.23 35.65 -29.15
N TYR A 12 -33.86 34.37 -29.11
CA TYR A 12 -32.77 33.92 -28.25
C TYR A 12 -31.39 34.39 -28.74
N ILE A 13 -31.18 34.51 -30.05
CA ILE A 13 -29.96 35.12 -30.61
C ILE A 13 -29.85 36.61 -30.24
N GLN A 14 -30.95 37.37 -30.34
CA GLN A 14 -30.97 38.78 -29.90
C GLN A 14 -30.73 38.93 -28.39
N PHE A 15 -31.18 37.97 -27.58
CA PHE A 15 -30.92 37.96 -26.14
C PHE A 15 -29.44 37.69 -25.82
N LEU A 16 -28.77 36.86 -26.61
CA LEU A 16 -27.33 36.59 -26.51
C LEU A 16 -26.46 37.79 -26.91
N GLU A 17 -26.91 38.66 -27.83
CA GLU A 17 -26.18 39.89 -28.17
C GLU A 17 -25.98 40.79 -26.95
N LYS A 18 -26.86 40.69 -25.94
CA LYS A 18 -26.77 41.43 -24.69
C LYS A 18 -25.97 40.71 -23.58
N ASN A 19 -25.93 39.37 -23.56
CA ASN A 19 -25.25 38.57 -22.52
C ASN A 19 -24.67 37.26 -23.12
N ARG A 20 -23.45 37.32 -23.68
CA ARG A 20 -22.83 36.17 -24.37
C ARG A 20 -22.35 35.04 -23.46
N GLU A 21 -22.21 35.29 -22.16
CA GLU A 21 -21.63 34.36 -21.18
C GLU A 21 -22.67 33.49 -20.46
N ASP A 22 -23.97 33.65 -20.72
CA ASP A 22 -25.00 32.83 -20.07
C ASP A 22 -25.11 31.43 -20.69
N PHE A 23 -24.43 30.47 -20.06
CA PHE A 23 -24.43 29.06 -20.46
C PHE A 23 -25.84 28.43 -20.49
N SER A 24 -26.77 28.88 -19.64
CA SER A 24 -28.12 28.32 -19.57
C SER A 24 -28.96 28.67 -20.81
N THR A 25 -28.74 29.86 -21.36
CA THR A 25 -29.38 30.32 -22.59
C THR A 25 -28.82 29.58 -23.80
N TRP A 26 -27.51 29.31 -23.83
CA TRP A 26 -26.88 28.49 -24.87
C TRP A 26 -27.47 27.08 -24.95
N ILE A 27 -27.68 26.39 -23.81
CA ILE A 27 -28.29 25.05 -23.80
C ILE A 27 -29.69 25.06 -24.43
N LYS A 28 -30.50 26.08 -24.13
CA LYS A 28 -31.85 26.20 -24.68
C LYS A 28 -31.82 26.37 -26.20
N ILE A 29 -30.91 27.20 -26.71
CA ILE A 29 -30.73 27.42 -28.16
C ILE A 29 -30.29 26.14 -28.86
N LEU A 30 -29.32 25.43 -28.30
CA LEU A 30 -28.84 24.17 -28.86
C LEU A 30 -29.97 23.11 -28.87
N THR A 31 -30.77 23.04 -27.80
CA THR A 31 -31.94 22.15 -27.74
C THR A 31 -32.99 22.50 -28.81
N VAL A 32 -33.27 23.79 -29.03
CA VAL A 32 -34.20 24.24 -30.10
C VAL A 32 -33.65 23.91 -31.48
N ALA A 33 -32.36 24.16 -31.72
CA ALA A 33 -31.71 23.85 -32.99
C ALA A 33 -31.71 22.34 -33.28
N GLU A 34 -31.53 21.51 -32.25
CA GLU A 34 -31.61 20.05 -32.33
C GLU A 34 -33.02 19.56 -32.69
N ASN A 35 -34.05 20.11 -32.03
CA ASN A 35 -35.44 19.75 -32.26
C ASN A 35 -35.92 20.17 -33.66
N GLY A 36 -35.49 21.34 -34.13
CA GLY A 36 -35.84 21.85 -35.45
C GLY A 36 -35.22 21.05 -36.61
N ARG A 37 -34.16 20.26 -36.37
CA ARG A 37 -33.42 19.43 -37.36
C ARG A 37 -33.01 20.15 -38.65
N LYS A 38 -32.96 21.49 -38.64
CA LYS A 38 -32.47 22.28 -39.77
C LYS A 38 -30.95 22.39 -39.68
N ILE A 39 -30.24 21.70 -40.58
CA ILE A 39 -28.77 21.63 -40.61
C ILE A 39 -28.12 23.02 -40.57
N ASN A 40 -28.67 24.01 -41.30
CA ASN A 40 -28.13 25.37 -41.31
C ASN A 40 -28.23 26.10 -39.95
N GLN A 41 -29.29 25.86 -39.18
CA GLN A 41 -29.45 26.43 -37.84
C GLN A 41 -28.54 25.72 -36.84
N ILE A 42 -28.40 24.39 -36.96
CA ILE A 42 -27.46 23.59 -36.16
C ILE A 42 -26.03 24.09 -36.36
N ARG A 43 -25.54 24.16 -37.62
CA ARG A 43 -24.19 24.66 -37.94
C ARG A 43 -23.94 26.03 -37.33
N LYS A 44 -24.82 27.02 -37.59
CA LYS A 44 -24.69 28.37 -37.03
C LYS A 44 -24.66 28.41 -35.50
N SER A 45 -25.55 27.66 -34.85
CA SER A 45 -25.68 27.67 -33.37
C SER A 45 -24.48 27.02 -32.70
N PHE A 46 -24.07 25.85 -33.18
CA PHE A 46 -22.93 25.12 -32.63
C PHE A 46 -21.61 25.83 -32.95
N ASP A 47 -21.44 26.38 -34.16
CA ASP A 47 -20.24 27.16 -34.50
C ASP A 47 -20.09 28.40 -33.60
N LEU A 48 -21.18 29.12 -33.34
CA LEU A 48 -21.17 30.28 -32.46
C LEU A 48 -20.91 29.89 -31.00
N PHE A 49 -21.59 28.84 -30.51
CA PHE A 49 -21.38 28.33 -29.16
C PHE A 49 -19.93 27.85 -28.93
N LEU A 50 -19.40 27.05 -29.84
CA LEU A 50 -18.05 26.48 -29.74
C LEU A 50 -16.95 27.52 -29.97
N SER A 51 -17.26 28.66 -30.61
CA SER A 51 -16.35 29.80 -30.65
C SER A 51 -16.15 30.47 -29.29
N ILE A 52 -17.15 30.38 -28.40
CA ILE A 52 -17.12 30.94 -27.04
C ILE A 52 -16.66 29.90 -26.03
N TYR A 53 -17.12 28.65 -26.16
CA TYR A 53 -16.79 27.52 -25.29
C TYR A 53 -16.02 26.41 -26.03
N PRO A 54 -14.78 26.68 -26.47
CA PRO A 54 -13.98 25.77 -27.28
C PRO A 54 -13.70 24.41 -26.62
N PHE A 55 -13.58 24.38 -25.30
CA PHE A 55 -13.22 23.18 -24.53
C PHE A 55 -14.42 22.29 -24.16
N ALA A 56 -15.63 22.61 -24.64
CA ALA A 56 -16.84 21.84 -24.39
C ALA A 56 -16.90 20.59 -25.29
N PHE A 57 -15.98 19.63 -25.08
CA PHE A 57 -15.77 18.46 -25.94
C PHE A 57 -17.03 17.60 -26.18
N GLY A 58 -17.92 17.48 -25.19
CA GLY A 58 -19.19 16.77 -25.34
C GLY A 58 -20.10 17.36 -26.42
N TYR A 59 -20.05 18.69 -26.62
CA TYR A 59 -20.83 19.38 -27.64
C TYR A 59 -20.20 19.26 -29.03
N TRP A 60 -18.88 19.16 -29.13
CA TRP A 60 -18.21 18.81 -30.38
C TRP A 60 -18.66 17.43 -30.89
N ASN A 61 -18.71 16.44 -30.00
CA ASN A 61 -19.21 15.11 -30.34
C ASN A 61 -20.71 15.12 -30.68
N LYS A 62 -21.50 15.94 -29.98
CA LYS A 62 -22.92 16.10 -30.32
C LYS A 62 -23.11 16.74 -31.69
N TYR A 63 -22.29 17.74 -32.02
CA TYR A 63 -22.34 18.43 -33.30
C TYR A 63 -21.99 17.50 -34.47
N SER A 64 -20.95 16.67 -34.34
CA SER A 64 -20.61 15.69 -35.37
C SER A 64 -21.74 14.68 -35.60
N LEU A 65 -22.40 14.19 -34.55
CA LEU A 65 -23.53 13.27 -34.68
C LEU A 65 -24.75 13.89 -35.38
N LEU A 66 -24.89 15.21 -35.39
CA LEU A 66 -25.99 15.92 -36.04
C LEU A 66 -25.70 16.29 -37.50
N ASP A 67 -24.44 16.54 -37.86
CA ASP A 67 -24.01 16.89 -39.22
C ASP A 67 -23.14 15.79 -39.83
N LEU A 68 -23.80 14.69 -40.22
CA LEU A 68 -23.16 13.48 -40.74
C LEU A 68 -22.26 13.75 -41.96
N GLU A 69 -22.58 14.76 -42.78
CA GLU A 69 -21.83 15.11 -43.99
C GLU A 69 -20.45 15.70 -43.69
N ASN A 70 -20.31 16.46 -42.59
CA ASN A 70 -19.08 17.18 -42.24
C ASN A 70 -18.38 16.65 -40.98
N GLN A 71 -18.69 15.42 -40.56
CA GLN A 71 -18.16 14.85 -39.31
C GLN A 71 -16.65 14.94 -39.18
N GLU A 72 -15.91 14.59 -40.23
CA GLU A 72 -14.45 14.66 -40.25
C GLU A 72 -13.94 16.08 -40.02
N GLN A 73 -14.56 17.08 -40.68
CA GLN A 73 -14.16 18.48 -40.54
C GLN A 73 -14.46 19.00 -39.14
N ILE A 74 -15.57 18.57 -38.53
CA ILE A 74 -15.95 18.93 -37.16
C ILE A 74 -14.93 18.35 -36.17
N TYR A 75 -14.55 17.07 -36.29
CA TYR A 75 -13.54 16.48 -35.43
C TYR A 75 -12.14 17.10 -35.63
N GLU A 76 -11.74 17.39 -36.87
CA GLU A 76 -10.46 18.08 -37.14
C GLU A 76 -10.43 19.49 -36.54
N ARG A 77 -11.55 20.21 -36.54
CA ARG A 77 -11.68 21.49 -35.81
C ARG A 77 -11.61 21.28 -34.30
N ALA A 78 -12.32 20.28 -33.78
CA ALA A 78 -12.36 20.00 -32.35
C ALA A 78 -10.97 19.65 -31.80
N VAL A 79 -10.22 18.81 -32.51
CA VAL A 79 -8.86 18.39 -32.12
C VAL A 79 -7.86 19.55 -32.20
N LYS A 80 -8.00 20.49 -33.15
CA LYS A 80 -7.14 21.69 -33.19
C LYS A 80 -7.35 22.59 -31.97
N VAL A 81 -8.57 22.63 -31.45
CA VAL A 81 -8.97 23.50 -30.34
C VAL A 81 -8.71 22.83 -28.98
N ALA A 82 -9.08 21.55 -28.86
CA ALA A 82 -8.99 20.75 -27.64
C ALA A 82 -7.95 19.64 -27.79
N TYR A 83 -6.74 20.00 -28.24
CA TYR A 83 -5.67 19.05 -28.61
C TYR A 83 -5.30 18.06 -27.51
N TYR A 84 -5.35 18.47 -26.23
CA TYR A 84 -4.98 17.63 -25.09
C TYR A 84 -6.16 16.91 -24.42
N CYS A 85 -7.37 16.96 -25.01
CA CYS A 85 -8.54 16.28 -24.45
C CYS A 85 -8.57 14.81 -24.90
N VAL A 86 -8.50 13.86 -23.97
CA VAL A 86 -8.51 12.42 -24.31
C VAL A 86 -9.83 12.02 -25.00
N ASP A 87 -10.96 12.49 -24.49
CA ASP A 87 -12.29 12.07 -24.96
C ASP A 87 -12.56 12.45 -26.42
N ILE A 88 -12.11 13.64 -26.87
CA ILE A 88 -12.34 14.06 -28.27
C ILE A 88 -11.58 13.17 -29.25
N TRP A 89 -10.36 12.76 -28.90
CA TRP A 89 -9.58 11.82 -29.70
C TRP A 89 -10.21 10.44 -29.73
N ILE A 90 -10.75 9.96 -28.61
CA ILE A 90 -11.49 8.68 -28.56
C ILE A 90 -12.69 8.72 -29.49
N PHE A 91 -13.51 9.78 -29.43
CA PHE A 91 -14.67 9.91 -30.31
C PHE A 91 -14.26 9.94 -31.79
N TYR A 92 -13.19 10.66 -32.13
CA TYR A 92 -12.72 10.74 -33.50
C TYR A 92 -12.15 9.40 -34.01
N CYS A 93 -11.38 8.68 -33.18
CA CYS A 93 -10.86 7.36 -33.52
C CYS A 93 -11.98 6.35 -33.75
N ARG A 94 -13.02 6.34 -32.89
CA ARG A 94 -14.19 5.46 -33.05
C ARG A 94 -14.95 5.73 -34.34
N TYR A 95 -15.18 7.02 -34.67
CA TYR A 95 -15.74 7.40 -35.97
C TYR A 95 -14.90 6.85 -37.14
N SER A 96 -13.58 6.93 -37.03
CA SER A 96 -12.66 6.44 -38.07
C SER A 96 -12.69 4.91 -38.21
N ILE A 97 -12.82 4.16 -37.12
CA ILE A 97 -12.94 2.69 -37.15
C ILE A 97 -14.13 2.26 -38.01
N GLU A 98 -15.26 2.95 -37.87
CA GLU A 98 -16.51 2.59 -38.56
C GLU A 98 -16.57 3.08 -40.02
N ASN A 99 -15.98 4.24 -40.31
CA ASN A 99 -16.27 4.98 -41.55
C ASN A 99 -15.07 5.21 -42.48
N LYS A 100 -13.84 4.88 -42.06
CA LYS A 100 -12.61 5.24 -42.77
C LYS A 100 -11.72 4.03 -43.06
N PRO A 101 -10.87 4.09 -44.09
CA PRO A 101 -9.99 2.98 -44.43
C PRO A 101 -8.93 2.75 -43.35
N PRO A 102 -8.39 1.52 -43.22
CA PRO A 102 -7.48 1.17 -42.14
C PRO A 102 -6.24 2.05 -42.03
N ASP A 103 -5.70 2.53 -43.15
CA ASP A 103 -4.48 3.36 -43.14
C ASP A 103 -4.73 4.76 -42.58
N PHE A 104 -5.93 5.32 -42.83
CA PHE A 104 -6.34 6.57 -42.22
C PHE A 104 -6.54 6.40 -40.71
N THR A 105 -7.24 5.34 -40.30
CA THR A 105 -7.48 5.04 -38.88
C THR A 105 -6.18 4.83 -38.10
N ARG A 106 -5.19 4.15 -38.68
CA ARG A 106 -3.87 3.97 -38.05
C ARG A 106 -3.13 5.29 -37.85
N ASN A 107 -3.10 6.13 -38.88
CA ASN A 107 -2.47 7.44 -38.79
C ASN A 107 -3.16 8.32 -37.74
N LEU A 108 -4.49 8.23 -37.67
CA LEU A 108 -5.27 8.96 -36.67
C LEU A 108 -4.95 8.50 -35.24
N PHE A 109 -4.82 7.20 -35.00
CA PHE A 109 -4.41 6.67 -33.69
C PHE A 109 -3.00 7.12 -33.30
N GLU A 110 -2.04 7.10 -34.23
CA GLU A 110 -0.68 7.58 -33.95
C GLU A 110 -0.67 9.10 -33.62
N ARG A 111 -1.47 9.91 -34.33
CA ARG A 111 -1.68 11.34 -33.98
C ARG A 111 -2.29 11.51 -32.58
N ALA A 112 -3.29 10.70 -32.23
CA ALA A 112 -3.92 10.75 -30.93
C ALA A 112 -2.95 10.37 -29.81
N ILE A 113 -2.10 9.36 -30.04
CA ILE A 113 -1.07 8.94 -29.08
C ILE A 113 -0.01 10.03 -28.88
N GLU A 114 0.41 10.70 -29.94
CA GLU A 114 1.35 11.83 -29.85
C GLU A 114 0.75 12.98 -29.01
N ALA A 115 -0.54 13.24 -29.13
CA ALA A 115 -1.22 14.31 -28.42
C ALA A 115 -1.55 14.00 -26.95
N VAL A 116 -2.15 12.82 -26.69
CA VAL A 116 -2.76 12.47 -25.39
C VAL A 116 -2.34 11.11 -24.85
N GLY A 117 -1.47 10.37 -25.55
CA GLY A 117 -1.06 9.02 -25.14
C GLY A 117 -0.32 8.96 -23.82
N THR A 118 0.23 10.08 -23.34
CA THR A 118 0.88 10.19 -22.02
C THR A 118 -0.07 10.52 -20.86
N ASP A 119 -1.35 10.81 -21.14
CA ASP A 119 -2.32 11.15 -20.12
C ASP A 119 -2.71 9.93 -19.27
N PHE A 120 -2.94 10.13 -17.97
CA PHE A 120 -3.27 9.06 -17.04
C PHE A 120 -4.58 8.32 -17.41
N PHE A 121 -5.55 9.03 -17.98
CA PHE A 121 -6.88 8.51 -18.37
C PHE A 121 -6.94 8.01 -19.82
N SER A 122 -5.82 8.01 -20.54
CA SER A 122 -5.73 7.54 -21.94
C SER A 122 -5.93 6.02 -22.14
N THR A 123 -6.21 5.27 -21.07
CA THR A 123 -6.43 3.81 -21.08
C THR A 123 -7.42 3.37 -22.17
N ASN A 124 -8.56 4.05 -22.30
CA ASN A 124 -9.57 3.68 -23.29
C ASN A 124 -9.06 3.85 -24.73
N LEU A 125 -8.28 4.91 -24.99
CA LEU A 125 -7.67 5.14 -26.30
C LEU A 125 -6.70 4.00 -26.67
N TRP A 126 -5.85 3.59 -25.73
CA TRP A 126 -4.90 2.50 -25.94
C TRP A 126 -5.60 1.15 -26.14
N ASN A 127 -6.67 0.88 -25.40
CA ASN A 127 -7.48 -0.34 -25.58
C ASN A 127 -8.13 -0.38 -26.96
N ASP A 128 -8.81 0.71 -27.34
CA ASP A 128 -9.46 0.82 -28.65
C ASP A 128 -8.44 0.61 -29.78
N TYR A 129 -7.20 1.13 -29.64
CA TYR A 129 -6.16 0.94 -30.65
C TYR A 129 -5.65 -0.51 -30.73
N ILE A 130 -5.44 -1.16 -29.59
CA ILE A 130 -4.97 -2.54 -29.51
C ILE A 130 -6.03 -3.48 -30.09
N GLU A 131 -7.29 -3.35 -29.68
CA GLU A 131 -8.42 -4.14 -30.18
C GLU A 131 -8.59 -3.97 -31.69
N TRP A 132 -8.43 -2.74 -32.17
CA TRP A 132 -8.49 -2.46 -33.59
C TRP A 132 -7.34 -3.13 -34.36
N GLU A 133 -6.08 -3.03 -33.94
CA GLU A 133 -4.96 -3.72 -34.63
C GLU A 133 -5.08 -5.25 -34.56
N PHE A 134 -5.66 -5.82 -33.50
CA PHE A 134 -6.03 -7.23 -33.45
C PHE A 134 -7.06 -7.58 -34.54
N SER A 135 -8.09 -6.75 -34.74
CA SER A 135 -9.08 -6.94 -35.82
C SER A 135 -8.45 -6.93 -37.21
N GLN A 136 -7.32 -6.23 -37.38
CA GLN A 136 -6.59 -6.12 -38.65
C GLN A 136 -5.63 -7.29 -38.90
N ASN A 137 -5.55 -8.29 -38.02
CA ASN A 137 -4.64 -9.45 -38.10
C ASN A 137 -3.15 -9.07 -38.26
N LYS A 138 -2.70 -7.97 -37.63
CA LYS A 138 -1.30 -7.51 -37.65
C LYS A 138 -0.63 -7.60 -36.26
N PRO A 139 -0.23 -8.80 -35.80
CA PRO A 139 0.28 -9.00 -34.44
C PRO A 139 1.59 -8.26 -34.14
N GLU A 140 2.40 -7.95 -35.17
CA GLU A 140 3.63 -7.18 -35.01
C GLU A 140 3.36 -5.74 -34.55
N ASN A 141 2.33 -5.10 -35.07
CA ASN A 141 1.97 -3.75 -34.65
C ASN A 141 1.48 -3.73 -33.20
N VAL A 142 0.69 -4.73 -32.81
CA VAL A 142 0.25 -4.92 -31.43
C VAL A 142 1.43 -5.03 -30.47
N THR A 143 2.49 -5.76 -30.85
CA THR A 143 3.71 -5.83 -30.01
C THR A 143 4.37 -4.45 -29.83
N LYS A 144 4.48 -3.65 -30.90
CA LYS A 144 5.03 -2.29 -30.84
C LYS A 144 4.18 -1.36 -29.97
N ILE A 145 2.86 -1.49 -30.04
CA ILE A 145 1.92 -0.70 -29.23
C ILE A 145 2.09 -1.03 -27.76
N TYR A 146 2.09 -2.30 -27.38
CA TYR A 146 2.34 -2.68 -25.98
C TYR A 146 3.71 -2.18 -25.50
N GLN A 147 4.76 -2.30 -26.32
CA GLN A 147 6.09 -1.76 -25.98
C GLN A 147 6.07 -0.26 -25.72
N LYS A 148 5.26 0.52 -26.46
CA LYS A 148 5.05 1.96 -26.20
C LYS A 148 4.29 2.18 -24.88
N VAL A 149 3.16 1.50 -24.67
CA VAL A 149 2.27 1.69 -23.50
C VAL A 149 2.96 1.44 -22.18
N ILE A 150 3.71 0.34 -22.07
CA ILE A 150 4.35 -0.07 -20.80
C ILE A 150 5.43 0.95 -20.35
N GLN A 151 5.90 1.83 -21.26
CA GLN A 151 6.84 2.89 -20.92
C GLN A 151 6.18 4.12 -20.26
N ILE A 152 4.86 4.25 -20.36
CA ILE A 152 4.09 5.43 -19.97
C ILE A 152 3.30 5.14 -18.68
N PRO A 153 3.33 6.00 -17.64
CA PRO A 153 2.64 5.74 -16.37
C PRO A 153 1.12 6.01 -16.47
N ILE A 154 0.39 5.15 -17.18
CA ILE A 154 -1.08 5.23 -17.34
C ILE A 154 -1.83 4.39 -16.29
N GLN A 155 -3.14 4.66 -16.16
CA GLN A 155 -4.03 3.83 -15.35
C GLN A 155 -4.06 2.38 -15.86
N GLN A 156 -4.17 1.40 -14.96
CA GLN A 156 -4.22 -0.04 -15.28
C GLN A 156 -3.01 -0.59 -16.05
N ILE A 157 -1.84 0.03 -15.96
CA ILE A 157 -0.61 -0.47 -16.59
C ILE A 157 -0.26 -1.93 -16.26
N GLU A 158 -0.70 -2.41 -15.09
CA GLU A 158 -0.54 -3.80 -14.68
C GLU A 158 -1.26 -4.79 -15.61
N ILE A 159 -2.43 -4.40 -16.13
CA ILE A 159 -3.22 -5.19 -17.07
C ILE A 159 -2.54 -5.20 -18.44
N TYR A 160 -2.04 -4.06 -18.91
CA TYR A 160 -1.27 -4.00 -20.16
C TYR A 160 -0.02 -4.87 -20.10
N TRP A 161 0.67 -4.88 -18.97
CA TRP A 161 1.83 -5.76 -18.78
C TRP A 161 1.47 -7.24 -18.83
N GLN A 162 0.38 -7.64 -18.16
CA GLN A 162 -0.10 -9.03 -18.22
C GLN A 162 -0.53 -9.43 -19.64
N ASN A 163 -1.25 -8.55 -20.34
CA ASN A 163 -1.71 -8.79 -21.70
C ASN A 163 -0.53 -8.85 -22.69
N TYR A 164 0.47 -7.98 -22.54
CA TYR A 164 1.70 -8.05 -23.32
C TYR A 164 2.43 -9.37 -23.10
N LYS A 165 2.57 -9.85 -21.85
CA LYS A 165 3.18 -11.15 -21.57
C LYS A 165 2.44 -12.30 -22.26
N ARG A 166 1.09 -12.32 -22.18
CA ARG A 166 0.28 -13.35 -22.82
C ARG A 166 0.44 -13.32 -24.35
N HIS A 167 0.38 -12.14 -24.95
CA HIS A 167 0.58 -11.93 -26.39
C HIS A 167 1.98 -12.34 -26.85
N TYR A 168 3.02 -12.00 -26.08
CA TYR A 168 4.41 -12.34 -26.40
C TYR A 168 4.70 -13.83 -26.25
N ALA A 169 4.15 -14.48 -25.21
CA ALA A 169 4.30 -15.92 -24.98
C ALA A 169 3.65 -16.77 -26.09
N GLN A 170 2.63 -16.24 -26.77
CA GLN A 170 1.99 -16.89 -27.92
C GLN A 170 2.76 -16.72 -29.23
N THR A 171 3.60 -15.69 -29.34
CA THR A 171 4.20 -15.26 -30.63
C THR A 171 5.70 -15.53 -30.74
N ARG A 172 6.45 -15.57 -29.61
CA ARG A 172 7.92 -15.74 -29.60
C ARG A 172 8.45 -16.46 -28.35
N PRO A 173 9.65 -17.06 -28.41
CA PRO A 173 10.29 -17.64 -27.24
C PRO A 173 10.65 -16.58 -26.18
N LEU A 174 10.37 -16.90 -24.91
CA LEU A 174 10.54 -16.03 -23.75
C LEU A 174 11.98 -15.55 -23.48
N SER A 175 12.98 -16.08 -24.18
CA SER A 175 14.39 -15.71 -24.06
C SER A 175 14.71 -14.32 -24.64
N GLU A 176 13.91 -13.81 -25.58
CA GLU A 176 14.08 -12.46 -26.16
C GLU A 176 13.50 -11.32 -25.30
N LEU A 177 12.79 -11.62 -24.20
CA LEU A 177 12.28 -10.62 -23.24
C LEU A 177 13.40 -10.04 -22.36
N GLU A 178 14.60 -9.87 -22.92
CA GLU A 178 15.76 -9.46 -22.17
C GLU A 178 15.54 -8.06 -21.56
N PRO A 179 15.81 -7.92 -20.25
CA PRO A 179 15.62 -6.66 -19.53
C PRO A 179 16.54 -5.53 -20.02
N GLU A 180 17.53 -5.77 -20.88
CA GLU A 180 18.52 -4.75 -21.26
C GLU A 180 17.91 -3.57 -22.04
N ASN A 181 16.96 -3.82 -22.94
CA ASN A 181 16.30 -2.75 -23.71
C ASN A 181 15.05 -2.17 -23.05
N LEU A 182 14.39 -2.94 -22.17
CA LEU A 182 13.14 -2.54 -21.52
C LEU A 182 13.35 -1.79 -20.19
N SER A 183 14.32 -2.22 -19.38
CA SER A 183 14.46 -1.74 -18.00
C SER A 183 15.00 -0.30 -17.91
N SER A 184 15.88 0.10 -18.83
CA SER A 184 16.54 1.41 -18.84
C SER A 184 15.63 2.58 -19.23
N LYS A 185 14.49 2.33 -19.89
CA LYS A 185 13.56 3.38 -20.38
C LYS A 185 12.19 3.41 -19.69
N MET A 186 11.83 2.40 -18.90
CA MET A 186 10.51 2.32 -18.27
C MET A 186 10.44 3.12 -16.97
N LYS A 187 9.56 4.13 -16.88
CA LYS A 187 9.25 4.82 -15.61
C LYS A 187 8.69 3.86 -14.54
N MET A 188 8.11 2.72 -14.96
CA MET A 188 7.68 1.64 -14.08
C MET A 188 8.82 0.98 -13.28
N SER A 189 10.05 1.01 -13.80
CA SER A 189 11.24 0.47 -13.11
C SER A 189 11.54 1.16 -11.78
N LEU A 190 10.89 2.29 -11.47
CA LEU A 190 10.99 2.99 -10.19
C LEU A 190 10.04 2.44 -9.11
N TYR A 191 9.11 1.55 -9.46
CA TYR A 191 8.12 0.99 -8.55
C TYR A 191 8.50 -0.42 -8.08
N PRO A 192 8.61 -0.67 -6.76
CA PRO A 192 8.92 -2.01 -6.23
C PRO A 192 7.94 -3.10 -6.67
N SER A 193 6.65 -2.77 -6.83
CA SER A 193 5.60 -3.72 -7.24
C SER A 193 5.84 -4.34 -8.62
N PHE A 194 6.42 -3.57 -9.54
CA PHE A 194 6.78 -4.06 -10.87
C PHE A 194 7.83 -5.17 -10.78
N TRP A 195 8.93 -4.91 -10.08
CA TRP A 195 10.02 -5.86 -9.91
C TRP A 195 9.59 -7.12 -9.15
N LEU A 196 8.74 -6.98 -8.12
CA LEU A 196 8.19 -8.12 -7.39
C LEU A 196 7.38 -9.04 -8.31
N LYS A 197 6.42 -8.49 -9.06
CA LYS A 197 5.59 -9.29 -10.00
C LYS A 197 6.41 -9.85 -11.16
N PHE A 198 7.48 -9.16 -11.56
CA PHE A 198 8.37 -9.64 -12.63
C PHE A 198 9.23 -10.82 -12.14
N ALA A 199 9.82 -10.72 -10.96
CA ALA A 199 10.59 -11.81 -10.37
C ALA A 199 9.72 -13.02 -10.04
N LEU A 200 8.52 -12.82 -9.47
CA LEU A 200 7.56 -13.89 -9.19
C LEU A 200 7.15 -14.64 -10.46
N PHE A 201 6.96 -13.93 -11.58
CA PHE A 201 6.63 -14.57 -12.85
C PHE A 201 7.75 -15.50 -13.36
N TYR A 202 9.02 -15.10 -13.23
CA TYR A 202 10.13 -15.99 -13.60
C TYR A 202 10.29 -17.16 -12.62
N GLU A 203 10.03 -16.92 -11.33
CA GLU A 203 10.01 -17.95 -10.29
C GLU A 203 8.91 -19.00 -10.57
N GLU A 204 7.68 -18.58 -10.90
CA GLU A 204 6.56 -19.46 -11.26
C GLU A 204 6.83 -20.31 -12.50
N ASN A 205 7.66 -19.81 -13.44
CA ASN A 205 8.05 -20.53 -14.64
C ASN A 205 9.35 -21.35 -14.47
N ASN A 206 9.78 -21.62 -13.23
CA ASN A 206 11.00 -22.36 -12.88
C ASN A 206 12.30 -21.75 -13.42
N LYS A 207 12.31 -20.46 -13.78
CA LYS A 207 13.47 -19.70 -14.26
C LYS A 207 14.13 -18.92 -13.12
N ILE A 208 14.72 -19.67 -12.19
CA ILE A 208 15.21 -19.16 -10.90
C ILE A 208 16.39 -18.19 -11.10
N GLN A 209 17.30 -18.48 -12.05
CA GLN A 209 18.48 -17.65 -12.26
C GLN A 209 18.11 -16.28 -12.85
N GLU A 210 17.10 -16.26 -13.72
CA GLU A 210 16.55 -15.04 -14.30
C GLU A 210 15.79 -14.22 -13.25
N ALA A 211 15.02 -14.87 -12.37
CA ALA A 211 14.39 -14.21 -11.23
C ALA A 211 15.43 -13.55 -10.30
N ARG A 212 16.55 -14.21 -10.03
CA ARG A 212 17.68 -13.66 -9.27
C ARG A 212 18.30 -12.44 -9.95
N ASN A 213 18.57 -12.53 -11.26
CA ASN A 213 19.10 -11.41 -12.03
C ASN A 213 18.16 -10.20 -12.00
N ILE A 214 16.85 -10.43 -12.03
CA ILE A 214 15.83 -9.38 -11.91
C ILE A 214 15.91 -8.67 -10.56
N PHE A 215 16.01 -9.41 -9.44
CA PHE A 215 16.15 -8.81 -8.12
C PHE A 215 17.48 -8.05 -7.95
N GLN A 216 18.60 -8.58 -8.45
CA GLN A 216 19.88 -7.89 -8.42
C GLN A 216 19.83 -6.58 -9.20
N LYS A 217 19.24 -6.59 -10.42
CA LYS A 217 19.03 -5.37 -11.21
C LYS A 217 18.15 -4.37 -10.47
N ALA A 218 17.04 -4.81 -9.88
CA ALA A 218 16.13 -3.95 -9.12
C ALA A 218 16.81 -3.28 -7.92
N THR A 219 17.61 -4.03 -7.17
CA THR A 219 18.25 -3.58 -5.92
C THR A 219 19.56 -2.81 -6.13
N GLN A 220 20.26 -3.01 -7.24
CA GLN A 220 21.55 -2.35 -7.51
C GLN A 220 21.42 -1.14 -8.43
N ILE A 221 20.57 -1.23 -9.47
CA ILE A 221 20.54 -0.24 -10.57
C ILE A 221 19.35 0.73 -10.40
N PHE A 222 18.15 0.21 -10.18
CA PHE A 222 16.93 1.01 -10.31
C PHE A 222 16.42 1.56 -8.98
N ILE A 223 16.31 0.72 -7.96
CA ILE A 223 15.65 1.04 -6.70
C ILE A 223 16.51 0.64 -5.49
N PRO A 224 17.74 1.15 -5.37
CA PRO A 224 18.67 0.70 -4.32
C PRO A 224 18.28 1.13 -2.91
N ASN A 225 17.39 2.13 -2.77
CA ASN A 225 17.03 2.73 -1.48
C ASN A 225 15.60 2.40 -1.02
N ARG A 226 14.95 1.36 -1.55
CA ARG A 226 13.62 0.93 -1.10
C ARG A 226 13.69 -0.39 -0.31
N PRO A 227 13.38 -0.39 1.00
CA PRO A 227 13.47 -1.60 1.84
C PRO A 227 12.65 -2.78 1.34
N LYS A 228 11.42 -2.52 0.84
CA LYS A 228 10.49 -3.56 0.40
C LYS A 228 11.08 -4.53 -0.64
N ILE A 229 11.78 -4.03 -1.67
CA ILE A 229 12.33 -4.89 -2.72
C ILE A 229 13.54 -5.68 -2.24
N VAL A 230 14.34 -5.10 -1.34
CA VAL A 230 15.51 -5.75 -0.74
C VAL A 230 15.07 -6.91 0.16
N PHE A 231 14.06 -6.71 0.99
CA PHE A 231 13.52 -7.79 1.83
C PHE A 231 12.88 -8.90 1.01
N SER A 232 12.14 -8.57 -0.05
CA SER A 232 11.60 -9.61 -0.92
C SER A 232 12.67 -10.37 -1.71
N PHE A 233 13.82 -9.75 -2.00
CA PHE A 233 14.96 -10.46 -2.57
C PHE A 233 15.58 -11.43 -1.57
N ALA A 234 15.73 -11.02 -0.31
CA ALA A 234 16.20 -11.90 0.75
C ALA A 234 15.22 -13.07 1.02
N GLU A 235 13.92 -12.80 1.04
CA GLU A 235 12.86 -13.82 1.15
C GLU A 235 12.84 -14.76 -0.08
N PHE A 236 13.20 -14.27 -1.27
CA PHE A 236 13.38 -15.11 -2.46
C PHE A 236 14.57 -16.08 -2.30
N GLU A 237 15.75 -15.59 -1.92
CA GLU A 237 16.90 -16.47 -1.71
C GLU A 237 16.66 -17.49 -0.58
N GLU A 238 15.89 -17.12 0.45
CA GLU A 238 15.41 -18.04 1.48
C GLU A 238 14.57 -19.18 0.88
N ARG A 239 13.60 -18.88 0.00
CA ARG A 239 12.82 -19.91 -0.71
C ARG A 239 13.68 -20.82 -1.57
N GLN A 240 14.75 -20.29 -2.15
CA GLN A 240 15.72 -21.05 -2.94
C GLN A 240 16.75 -21.82 -2.08
N LYS A 241 16.62 -21.81 -0.74
CA LYS A 241 17.53 -22.43 0.24
C LYS A 241 18.94 -21.84 0.26
N ASN A 242 19.14 -20.64 -0.28
CA ASN A 242 20.40 -19.91 -0.27
C ASN A 242 20.52 -19.03 0.99
N ASN A 243 20.63 -19.68 2.14
CA ASN A 243 20.61 -19.01 3.44
C ASN A 243 21.77 -18.01 3.62
N GLU A 244 22.97 -18.32 3.13
CA GLU A 244 24.11 -17.41 3.22
C GLU A 244 23.88 -16.11 2.43
N GLN A 245 23.34 -16.24 1.21
CA GLN A 245 23.06 -15.09 0.36
C GLN A 245 21.96 -14.21 0.95
N SER A 246 20.90 -14.82 1.49
CA SER A 246 19.82 -14.08 2.15
C SER A 246 20.32 -13.31 3.38
N ARG A 247 21.18 -13.91 4.21
CA ARG A 247 21.85 -13.25 5.34
C ARG A 247 22.71 -12.07 4.88
N ASN A 248 23.49 -12.25 3.82
CA ASN A 248 24.33 -11.18 3.26
C ASN A 248 23.48 -9.99 2.81
N ILE A 249 22.35 -10.23 2.13
CA ILE A 249 21.44 -9.16 1.67
C ILE A 249 20.92 -8.33 2.84
N TYR A 250 20.51 -8.97 3.95
CA TYR A 250 20.06 -8.26 5.14
C TYR A 250 21.19 -7.45 5.80
N ASN A 251 22.38 -8.03 5.94
CA ASN A 251 23.55 -7.36 6.52
C ASN A 251 24.01 -6.16 5.68
N ASP A 252 24.04 -6.30 4.35
CA ASP A 252 24.38 -5.23 3.41
C ASP A 252 23.38 -4.07 3.50
N PHE A 253 22.09 -4.40 3.60
CA PHE A 253 21.03 -3.42 3.81
C PHE A 253 21.26 -2.65 5.12
N ILE A 254 21.48 -3.35 6.24
CA ILE A 254 21.73 -2.73 7.53
C ILE A 254 22.98 -1.84 7.48
N ALA A 255 24.10 -2.32 6.95
CA ALA A 255 25.35 -1.58 6.84
C ALA A 255 25.19 -0.31 6.00
N LYS A 256 24.44 -0.39 4.89
CA LYS A 256 24.13 0.76 4.03
C LYS A 256 23.31 1.81 4.77
N TYR A 257 22.25 1.42 5.48
CA TYR A 257 21.40 2.38 6.18
C TYR A 257 22.01 2.90 7.49
N LYS A 258 22.95 2.16 8.11
CA LYS A 258 23.83 2.66 9.18
C LYS A 258 24.62 3.88 8.69
N LYS A 259 25.25 3.80 7.52
CA LYS A 259 25.96 4.95 6.90
C LYS A 259 25.03 6.14 6.62
N GLN A 260 23.80 5.87 6.21
CA GLN A 260 22.78 6.89 5.93
C GLN A 260 22.08 7.44 7.20
N LYS A 261 22.41 6.92 8.39
CA LYS A 261 21.78 7.29 9.67
C LYS A 261 20.24 7.15 9.65
N ASN A 262 19.70 6.23 8.86
CA ASN A 262 18.26 6.02 8.74
C ASN A 262 17.75 4.95 9.72
N GLN A 263 17.38 5.41 10.91
CA GLN A 263 17.03 4.56 12.06
C GLN A 263 15.82 3.65 11.84
N LYS A 264 14.80 4.12 11.12
CA LYS A 264 13.61 3.31 10.83
C LYS A 264 13.94 2.13 9.91
N ALA A 265 14.71 2.39 8.86
CA ALA A 265 15.14 1.35 7.94
C ALA A 265 16.06 0.34 8.63
N ILE A 266 17.00 0.81 9.47
CA ILE A 266 17.88 -0.06 10.27
C ILE A 266 17.06 -1.02 11.14
N ALA A 267 16.08 -0.50 11.88
CA ALA A 267 15.20 -1.32 12.72
C ALA A 267 14.39 -2.34 11.92
N GLU A 268 13.80 -1.92 10.80
CA GLU A 268 13.03 -2.80 9.91
C GLU A 268 13.90 -3.94 9.33
N GLY A 269 15.15 -3.63 8.96
CA GLY A 269 16.13 -4.62 8.51
C GLY A 269 16.51 -5.61 9.59
N PHE A 270 16.74 -5.15 10.82
CA PHE A 270 17.05 -6.03 11.95
C PHE A 270 15.89 -6.96 12.29
N ILE A 271 14.65 -6.46 12.33
CA ILE A 271 13.47 -7.29 12.60
C ILE A 271 13.33 -8.38 11.53
N LYS A 272 13.54 -8.03 10.25
CA LYS A 272 13.46 -9.00 9.15
C LYS A 272 14.59 -10.02 9.19
N LEU A 273 15.82 -9.61 9.50
CA LEU A 273 16.93 -10.53 9.73
C LEU A 273 16.63 -11.47 10.92
N ALA A 274 16.02 -10.94 11.97
CA ALA A 274 15.65 -11.72 13.14
C ALA A 274 14.63 -12.81 12.85
N HIS A 275 13.57 -12.47 12.12
CA HIS A 275 12.58 -13.44 11.68
C HIS A 275 13.17 -14.47 10.69
N PHE A 276 14.13 -14.07 9.86
CA PHE A 276 14.84 -14.96 8.95
C PHE A 276 15.71 -15.98 9.70
N GLU A 277 16.55 -15.53 10.64
CA GLU A 277 17.40 -16.43 11.44
C GLU A 277 16.54 -17.41 12.24
N TYR A 278 15.42 -16.95 12.82
CA TYR A 278 14.45 -17.82 13.48
C TYR A 278 13.93 -18.94 12.57
N ARG A 279 13.62 -18.64 11.31
CA ARG A 279 13.10 -19.65 10.36
C ARG A 279 14.15 -20.67 9.93
N ILE A 280 15.43 -20.29 9.93
CA ILE A 280 16.53 -21.14 9.47
C ILE A 280 17.16 -21.94 10.61
N SER A 281 17.28 -21.37 11.80
CA SER A 281 17.90 -22.04 12.94
C SER A 281 16.89 -22.94 13.65
N ASN A 282 17.08 -24.24 13.54
CA ASN A 282 16.38 -25.22 14.38
C ASN A 282 17.08 -25.42 15.74
N LYS A 283 17.90 -24.45 16.20
CA LYS A 283 18.63 -24.44 17.48
C LYS A 283 19.35 -23.10 17.68
N SER A 284 19.25 -22.59 18.92
CA SER A 284 20.01 -21.50 19.56
C SER A 284 21.31 -21.08 18.85
N ASN A 285 21.31 -19.96 18.14
CA ASN A 285 22.54 -19.28 17.77
C ASN A 285 22.82 -18.16 18.76
N GLU A 286 23.68 -18.42 19.75
CA GLU A 286 24.26 -17.37 20.61
C GLU A 286 24.83 -16.22 19.78
N ILE A 287 25.35 -16.50 18.58
CA ILE A 287 25.85 -15.51 17.61
C ILE A 287 24.74 -14.52 17.20
N PHE A 288 23.50 -14.97 17.06
CA PHE A 288 22.37 -14.13 16.68
C PHE A 288 21.88 -13.27 17.86
N ILE A 289 21.82 -13.85 19.07
CA ILE A 289 21.52 -13.12 20.30
C ILE A 289 22.58 -12.04 20.52
N ASN A 290 23.87 -12.39 20.44
CA ASN A 290 24.99 -11.46 20.55
C ASN A 290 24.94 -10.38 19.46
N SER A 291 24.56 -10.72 18.22
CA SER A 291 24.40 -9.72 17.16
C SER A 291 23.25 -8.77 17.46
N LEU A 292 22.11 -9.24 17.98
CA LEU A 292 20.99 -8.37 18.34
C LEU A 292 21.32 -7.51 19.57
N GLU A 293 21.94 -8.06 20.60
CA GLU A 293 22.39 -7.32 21.79
C GLU A 293 23.46 -6.29 21.44
N ASN A 294 24.42 -6.61 20.58
CA ASN A 294 25.39 -5.64 20.07
C ASN A 294 24.69 -4.51 19.31
N THR A 295 23.64 -4.81 18.55
CA THR A 295 22.93 -3.77 17.78
C THR A 295 22.01 -2.93 18.65
N LEU A 296 21.41 -3.50 19.71
CA LEU A 296 20.73 -2.76 20.77
C LEU A 296 21.72 -1.82 21.50
N SER A 297 22.96 -2.28 21.72
CA SER A 297 24.06 -1.51 22.32
C SER A 297 24.54 -0.38 21.41
N GLU A 298 24.77 -0.65 20.12
CA GLU A 298 25.14 0.38 19.13
C GLU A 298 24.02 1.42 18.94
N LEU A 299 22.77 0.99 18.95
CA LEU A 299 21.62 1.88 18.89
C LEU A 299 21.57 2.76 20.14
N THR A 300 21.70 2.20 21.35
CA THR A 300 21.70 2.97 22.61
C THR A 300 22.85 3.98 22.70
N GLU A 301 24.06 3.61 22.28
CA GLU A 301 25.23 4.50 22.26
C GLU A 301 25.07 5.66 21.26
N TYR A 302 24.49 5.38 20.09
CA TYR A 302 24.16 6.42 19.11
C TYR A 302 23.04 7.37 19.60
N TYR A 303 22.04 6.83 20.32
CA TYR A 303 20.92 7.62 20.85
C TYR A 303 21.30 8.48 22.06
N ALA A 304 22.25 8.05 22.89
CA ALA A 304 22.80 8.85 23.99
C ALA A 304 23.46 10.15 23.50
N ASN A 305 24.03 10.14 22.29
CA ASN A 305 24.79 11.25 21.72
C ASN A 305 23.97 12.23 20.84
N SER A 306 22.69 11.96 20.57
CA SER A 306 21.85 12.82 19.71
C SER A 306 20.76 13.57 20.51
N ARG A 307 20.99 14.86 20.79
CA ARG A 307 20.08 15.70 21.59
C ARG A 307 18.68 15.96 20.98
N LEU A 308 18.44 15.62 19.71
CA LEU A 308 17.33 16.18 18.93
C LEU A 308 16.08 15.29 18.70
N THR A 309 16.03 14.04 19.16
CA THR A 309 14.86 13.16 18.90
C THR A 309 14.50 12.15 20.01
N LYS A 310 14.66 12.50 21.30
CA LYS A 310 14.39 11.59 22.44
C LYS A 310 13.05 10.82 22.35
N ARG A 311 11.91 11.45 22.03
CA ARG A 311 10.58 10.78 22.07
C ARG A 311 10.28 9.81 20.91
N LYS A 312 10.80 10.03 19.69
CA LYS A 312 10.52 9.13 18.54
C LYS A 312 11.47 7.94 18.51
N ASN A 313 12.70 8.13 19.00
CA ASN A 313 13.75 7.12 18.98
C ASN A 313 13.54 6.03 20.04
N ASN A 314 12.99 6.40 21.19
CA ASN A 314 12.69 5.45 22.28
C ASN A 314 11.65 4.40 21.87
N LYS A 315 10.74 4.72 20.93
CA LYS A 315 9.80 3.74 20.37
C LYS A 315 10.48 2.69 19.49
N ILE A 316 11.52 3.06 18.76
CA ILE A 316 12.25 2.13 17.89
C ILE A 316 13.02 1.12 18.75
N TYR A 317 13.68 1.60 19.81
CA TYR A 317 14.34 0.74 20.79
C TYR A 317 13.38 -0.26 21.43
N ALA A 318 12.19 0.22 21.82
CA ALA A 318 11.15 -0.64 22.38
C ALA A 318 10.69 -1.72 21.40
N ILE A 319 10.47 -1.39 20.12
CA ILE A 319 10.04 -2.36 19.11
C ILE A 319 11.09 -3.46 18.89
N ILE A 320 12.37 -3.11 18.81
CA ILE A 320 13.45 -4.10 18.63
C ILE A 320 13.56 -4.99 19.87
N THR A 321 13.46 -4.41 21.07
CA THR A 321 13.47 -5.17 22.34
C THR A 321 12.31 -6.16 22.39
N ILE A 322 11.10 -5.74 22.01
CA ILE A 322 9.90 -6.61 21.97
C ILE A 322 10.13 -7.81 21.04
N GLU A 323 10.67 -7.59 19.84
CA GLU A 323 10.92 -8.68 18.88
C GLU A 323 12.02 -9.64 19.36
N LEU A 324 13.08 -9.13 19.99
CA LEU A 324 14.12 -9.96 20.62
C LEU A 324 13.55 -10.78 21.78
N CYS A 325 12.81 -10.16 22.70
CA CYS A 325 12.17 -10.88 23.81
C CYS A 325 11.21 -11.96 23.28
N ARG A 326 10.45 -11.67 22.22
CA ARG A 326 9.57 -12.65 21.57
C ARG A 326 10.36 -13.84 21.00
N PHE A 327 11.49 -13.59 20.34
CA PHE A 327 12.37 -14.63 19.84
C PHE A 327 12.89 -15.54 20.98
N LEU A 328 13.42 -14.94 22.05
CA LEU A 328 13.92 -15.67 23.21
C LEU A 328 12.82 -16.46 23.93
N THR A 329 11.60 -15.91 23.98
CA THR A 329 10.43 -16.59 24.58
C THR A 329 10.01 -17.80 23.75
N ASN A 330 10.00 -17.70 22.42
CA ASN A 330 9.74 -18.86 21.57
C ASN A 330 10.82 -19.95 21.74
N GLN A 331 12.10 -19.55 21.85
CA GLN A 331 13.20 -20.48 22.14
C GLN A 331 13.04 -21.17 23.50
N LEU A 332 12.53 -20.48 24.52
CA LEU A 332 12.17 -21.10 25.80
C LEU A 332 11.10 -22.19 25.63
N MET A 333 10.04 -21.88 24.87
CA MET A 333 8.91 -22.79 24.67
C MET A 333 9.26 -24.03 23.86
N ASP A 334 10.15 -23.92 22.87
CA ASP A 334 10.56 -25.07 22.05
C ASP A 334 11.53 -26.03 22.78
N ASN A 335 12.22 -25.56 23.84
CA ASN A 335 13.22 -26.32 24.61
C ASN A 335 12.65 -27.03 25.86
N LEU A 336 11.34 -27.32 25.91
CA LEU A 336 10.62 -27.93 27.03
C LEU A 336 11.09 -29.35 27.47
N MET A 337 12.19 -29.88 26.92
CA MET A 337 12.69 -31.24 27.20
C MET A 337 14.12 -31.31 27.77
N SER A 338 14.77 -30.20 28.16
CA SER A 338 16.13 -30.24 28.73
C SER A 338 16.36 -29.23 29.86
N SER A 339 16.70 -29.77 31.04
CA SER A 339 17.25 -29.15 32.27
C SER A 339 16.66 -27.82 32.77
N ASN A 340 16.08 -27.84 33.98
CA ASN A 340 15.42 -26.70 34.65
C ASN A 340 16.32 -25.47 34.93
N GLN A 341 17.65 -25.62 34.95
CA GLN A 341 18.56 -24.54 35.37
C GLN A 341 18.81 -23.50 34.27
N SER A 342 18.98 -23.94 33.01
CA SER A 342 19.15 -23.05 31.85
C SER A 342 17.90 -22.26 31.50
N GLN A 343 16.71 -22.72 31.90
CA GLN A 343 15.44 -22.03 31.68
C GLN A 343 15.30 -20.80 32.58
N SER A 344 15.67 -20.93 33.86
CA SER A 344 15.61 -19.84 34.83
C SER A 344 16.52 -18.66 34.42
N ASP A 345 17.72 -18.97 33.94
CA ASP A 345 18.69 -17.96 33.51
C ASP A 345 18.18 -17.18 32.29
N LEU A 346 17.61 -17.87 31.29
CA LEU A 346 17.05 -17.21 30.11
C LEU A 346 15.80 -16.39 30.43
N ILE A 347 14.95 -16.85 31.35
CA ILE A 347 13.81 -16.06 31.84
C ILE A 347 14.30 -14.76 32.51
N ASN A 348 15.36 -14.83 33.33
CA ASN A 348 15.93 -13.66 33.98
C ASN A 348 16.57 -12.70 32.97
N GLN A 349 17.25 -13.22 31.95
CA GLN A 349 17.78 -12.40 30.85
C GLN A 349 16.68 -11.62 30.13
N ILE A 350 15.55 -12.27 29.80
CA ILE A 350 14.42 -11.59 29.14
C ILE A 350 13.81 -10.51 30.04
N ARG A 351 13.67 -10.78 31.35
CA ARG A 351 13.21 -9.77 32.32
C ARG A 351 14.14 -8.57 32.37
N GLU A 352 15.45 -8.79 32.45
CA GLU A 352 16.43 -7.70 32.43
C GLU A 352 16.34 -6.86 31.15
N LEU A 353 16.11 -7.48 30.00
CA LEU A 353 15.94 -6.77 28.74
C LEU A 353 14.68 -5.88 28.74
N PHE A 354 13.57 -6.36 29.31
CA PHE A 354 12.38 -5.55 29.50
C PHE A 354 12.62 -4.38 30.47
N GLU A 355 13.26 -4.62 31.61
CA GLU A 355 13.58 -3.55 32.59
C GLU A 355 14.50 -2.49 31.99
N ARG A 356 15.58 -2.89 31.31
CA ARG A 356 16.44 -1.95 30.57
C ARG A 356 15.66 -1.16 29.52
N ALA A 357 14.61 -1.72 28.93
CA ALA A 357 13.79 -1.00 27.97
C ALA A 357 12.80 -0.01 28.58
N PHE A 358 12.37 -0.23 29.83
CA PHE A 358 11.56 0.76 30.54
C PHE A 358 12.34 2.04 30.82
N ASP A 359 13.64 1.97 31.14
CA ASP A 359 14.50 3.14 31.37
C ASP A 359 14.46 4.15 30.21
N TYR A 360 14.30 3.66 28.98
CA TYR A 360 14.23 4.50 27.79
C TYR A 360 12.80 4.74 27.31
N SER A 361 11.89 3.76 27.44
CA SER A 361 10.66 3.73 26.64
C SER A 361 9.39 3.40 27.43
N GLU A 362 9.36 3.73 28.71
CA GLU A 362 8.21 3.50 29.60
C GLU A 362 6.86 4.07 29.09
N HIS A 363 6.90 5.15 28.33
CA HIS A 363 5.72 5.78 27.72
C HIS A 363 5.11 4.96 26.56
N PHE A 364 5.70 3.83 26.17
CA PHE A 364 5.25 3.01 25.04
C PHE A 364 4.46 1.78 25.52
N ILE A 365 3.14 1.84 25.40
CA ILE A 365 2.20 0.79 25.85
C ILE A 365 2.53 -0.62 25.31
N HIS A 366 3.02 -0.76 24.09
CA HIS A 366 3.32 -2.08 23.53
C HIS A 366 4.45 -2.82 24.26
N LEU A 367 5.39 -2.09 24.89
CA LEU A 367 6.42 -2.70 25.72
C LEU A 367 5.81 -3.34 26.97
N TRP A 368 4.91 -2.61 27.64
CA TRP A 368 4.15 -3.11 28.79
C TRP A 368 3.31 -4.33 28.43
N ILE A 369 2.54 -4.26 27.34
CA ILE A 369 1.72 -5.39 26.88
C ILE A 369 2.60 -6.61 26.58
N SER A 370 3.74 -6.42 25.90
CA SER A 370 4.65 -7.53 25.59
C SER A 370 5.24 -8.17 26.84
N TYR A 371 5.62 -7.38 27.85
CA TYR A 371 6.18 -7.93 29.08
C TYR A 371 5.13 -8.67 29.91
N ILE A 372 3.93 -8.11 30.02
CA ILE A 372 2.78 -8.78 30.66
C ILE A 372 2.49 -10.11 29.97
N ASN A 373 2.43 -10.12 28.63
CA ASN A 373 2.19 -11.36 27.88
C ASN A 373 3.29 -12.41 28.10
N PHE A 374 4.55 -11.98 28.15
CA PHE A 374 5.68 -12.86 28.47
C PHE A 374 5.51 -13.51 29.84
N GLU A 375 5.24 -12.72 30.88
CA GLU A 375 5.01 -13.27 32.23
C GLU A 375 3.79 -14.19 32.28
N ILE A 376 2.72 -13.86 31.54
CA ILE A 376 1.53 -14.71 31.41
C ILE A 376 1.89 -16.09 30.80
N GLN A 377 2.75 -16.11 29.78
CA GLN A 377 3.17 -17.36 29.13
C GLN A 377 4.01 -18.27 30.04
N ILE A 378 4.69 -17.69 31.03
CA ILE A 378 5.57 -18.40 31.98
C ILE A 378 4.85 -18.70 33.31
N ILE A 379 3.56 -18.37 33.45
CA ILE A 379 2.82 -18.63 34.70
C ILE A 379 2.87 -20.12 35.04
N GLN A 380 3.55 -20.41 36.15
CA GLN A 380 3.29 -21.55 37.02
C GLN A 380 2.54 -21.00 38.25
N ASP A 381 1.74 -21.82 38.94
CA ASP A 381 0.69 -21.41 39.91
C ASP A 381 1.11 -20.34 40.97
N ASP A 382 2.41 -20.17 41.26
CA ASP A 382 2.95 -19.17 42.21
C ASP A 382 3.29 -17.78 41.61
N ASN A 383 3.25 -17.58 40.28
CA ASN A 383 3.70 -16.33 39.62
C ASN A 383 2.57 -15.31 39.33
N ILE A 384 1.32 -15.59 39.71
CA ILE A 384 0.18 -14.69 39.44
C ILE A 384 0.37 -13.30 40.07
N SER A 385 1.00 -13.24 41.25
CA SER A 385 1.31 -11.97 41.94
C SER A 385 2.17 -11.05 41.07
N LYS A 386 3.17 -11.58 40.36
CA LYS A 386 4.08 -10.76 39.54
C LYS A 386 3.38 -10.11 38.37
N VAL A 387 2.44 -10.82 37.74
CA VAL A 387 1.63 -10.27 36.64
C VAL A 387 0.73 -9.14 37.16
N ILE A 388 0.12 -9.32 38.33
CA ILE A 388 -0.69 -8.30 39.00
C ILE A 388 0.17 -7.08 39.37
N ASP A 389 1.38 -7.29 39.89
CA ASP A 389 2.33 -6.23 40.23
C ASP A 389 2.73 -5.42 39.00
N LEU A 390 2.95 -6.07 37.84
CA LEU A 390 3.21 -5.38 36.58
C LEU A 390 2.02 -4.55 36.09
N PHE A 391 0.79 -5.08 36.18
CA PHE A 391 -0.42 -4.31 35.88
C PHE A 391 -0.56 -3.09 36.81
N ASN A 392 -0.23 -3.26 38.10
CA ASN A 392 -0.28 -2.18 39.08
C ASN A 392 0.79 -1.12 38.82
N ARG A 393 2.03 -1.53 38.49
CA ARG A 393 3.13 -0.64 38.12
C ARG A 393 2.78 0.16 36.86
N ALA A 394 2.26 -0.50 35.82
CA ALA A 394 1.84 0.16 34.59
C ALA A 394 0.72 1.20 34.82
N THR A 395 -0.20 0.92 35.75
CA THR A 395 -1.35 1.78 36.05
C THR A 395 -1.11 2.73 37.24
N SER A 396 0.10 2.77 37.79
CA SER A 396 0.49 3.67 38.88
C SER A 396 0.53 5.13 38.41
N ASP A 397 0.47 6.08 39.34
CA ASP A 397 0.59 7.51 39.01
C ASP A 397 2.02 7.90 38.59
N GLU A 398 3.02 7.11 39.01
CA GLU A 398 4.43 7.28 38.67
C GLU A 398 4.75 6.88 37.22
N SER A 399 3.90 6.05 36.58
CA SER A 399 4.17 5.59 35.22
C SER A 399 3.97 6.68 34.16
N LEU A 400 4.88 6.71 33.19
CA LEU A 400 4.89 7.67 32.07
C LEU A 400 3.82 7.42 30.99
N LEU A 401 2.92 6.46 31.21
CA LEU A 401 1.82 6.15 30.28
C LEU A 401 0.76 7.26 30.29
N ASN A 402 0.14 7.48 29.13
CA ASN A 402 -0.97 8.43 29.05
C ASN A 402 -2.27 7.78 29.61
N ILE A 403 -3.27 8.61 29.94
CA ILE A 403 -4.52 8.16 30.57
C ILE A 403 -5.25 7.11 29.71
N LYS A 404 -5.18 7.24 28.38
CA LYS A 404 -5.81 6.31 27.43
C LYS A 404 -5.13 4.94 27.41
N ASP A 405 -3.80 4.93 27.51
CA ASP A 405 -3.00 3.72 27.57
C ASP A 405 -3.18 3.03 28.93
N LYS A 406 -3.22 3.80 30.03
CA LYS A 406 -3.55 3.30 31.38
C LYS A 406 -4.94 2.65 31.40
N LEU A 407 -5.95 3.29 30.80
CA LEU A 407 -7.30 2.71 30.66
C LEU A 407 -7.29 1.39 29.87
N SER A 408 -6.51 1.33 28.79
CA SER A 408 -6.39 0.11 27.99
C SER A 408 -5.78 -1.03 28.81
N ILE A 409 -4.69 -0.77 29.54
CA ILE A 409 -4.06 -1.76 30.42
C ILE A 409 -4.99 -2.18 31.56
N CYS A 410 -5.76 -1.26 32.17
CA CYS A 410 -6.74 -1.62 33.19
C CYS A 410 -7.82 -2.57 32.66
N LEU A 411 -8.28 -2.39 31.41
CA LEU A 411 -9.25 -3.30 30.79
C LEU A 411 -8.63 -4.70 30.59
N LEU A 412 -7.38 -4.77 30.14
CA LEU A 412 -6.64 -6.03 30.05
C LEU A 412 -6.47 -6.70 31.41
N HIS A 413 -6.22 -5.91 32.46
CA HIS A 413 -6.11 -6.42 33.83
C HIS A 413 -7.45 -7.01 34.31
N VAL A 414 -8.59 -6.41 33.94
CA VAL A 414 -9.92 -6.98 34.24
C VAL A 414 -10.10 -8.33 33.54
N GLU A 415 -9.74 -8.45 32.26
CA GLU A 415 -9.83 -9.71 31.52
C GLU A 415 -8.93 -10.80 32.13
N PHE A 416 -7.71 -10.44 32.51
CA PHE A 416 -6.78 -11.34 33.20
C PHE A 416 -7.36 -11.82 34.53
N LEU A 417 -7.82 -10.92 35.40
CA LEU A 417 -8.41 -11.28 36.69
C LEU A 417 -9.68 -12.14 36.53
N ARG A 418 -10.51 -11.90 35.51
CA ARG A 418 -11.68 -12.77 35.23
C ARG A 418 -11.28 -14.22 34.93
N ASN A 419 -10.15 -14.43 34.26
CA ASN A 419 -9.71 -15.75 33.84
C ASN A 419 -8.85 -16.47 34.89
N PHE A 420 -8.07 -15.72 35.69
CA PHE A 420 -7.05 -16.29 36.57
C PHE A 420 -7.24 -16.00 38.07
N SER A 421 -8.07 -15.03 38.46
CA SER A 421 -8.26 -14.70 39.88
C SER A 421 -9.39 -15.51 40.52
N LYS A 422 -9.19 -15.87 41.80
CA LYS A 422 -10.21 -16.52 42.65
C LYS A 422 -11.01 -15.52 43.49
N GLU A 423 -10.62 -14.24 43.51
CA GLU A 423 -11.18 -13.21 44.40
C GLU A 423 -11.84 -12.04 43.65
N ILE A 424 -13.13 -11.83 43.91
CA ILE A 424 -13.95 -10.77 43.29
C ILE A 424 -13.58 -9.37 43.81
N SER A 425 -13.04 -9.26 45.02
CA SER A 425 -12.68 -7.97 45.65
C SER A 425 -11.64 -7.18 44.84
N SER A 426 -10.70 -7.88 44.20
CA SER A 426 -9.68 -7.28 43.33
C SER A 426 -10.30 -6.61 42.08
N LEU A 427 -11.34 -7.22 41.50
CA LEU A 427 -12.09 -6.69 40.36
C LEU A 427 -12.87 -5.42 40.73
N PHE A 428 -13.40 -5.34 41.95
CA PHE A 428 -14.13 -4.16 42.41
C PHE A 428 -13.23 -2.94 42.51
N LEU A 429 -12.07 -3.07 43.17
CA LEU A 429 -11.08 -1.99 43.31
C LEU A 429 -10.56 -1.52 41.94
N LEU A 430 -10.36 -2.45 41.01
CA LEU A 430 -9.94 -2.12 39.65
C LEU A 430 -11.01 -1.36 38.86
N ASN A 431 -12.29 -1.72 39.03
CA ASN A 431 -13.41 -1.01 38.41
C ASN A 431 -13.60 0.41 38.96
N GLU A 432 -13.34 0.63 40.25
CA GLU A 432 -13.28 1.97 40.83
C GLU A 432 -12.14 2.81 40.21
N LYS A 433 -10.95 2.20 40.05
CA LYS A 433 -9.80 2.85 39.40
C LYS A 433 -10.11 3.22 37.95
N ILE A 434 -10.74 2.33 37.18
CA ILE A 434 -11.21 2.60 35.81
C ILE A 434 -12.21 3.77 35.79
N SER A 435 -13.14 3.80 36.74
CA SER A 435 -14.15 4.86 36.82
C SER A 435 -13.53 6.23 37.11
N LYS A 436 -12.50 6.28 37.97
CA LYS A 436 -11.72 7.49 38.23
C LYS A 436 -10.97 7.97 36.97
N LEU A 437 -10.27 7.07 36.28
CA LEU A 437 -9.55 7.39 35.05
C LEU A 437 -10.47 7.85 33.90
N LYS A 438 -11.68 7.27 33.78
CA LYS A 438 -12.68 7.72 32.81
C LYS A 438 -13.19 9.14 33.10
N LYS A 439 -13.40 9.47 34.39
CA LYS A 439 -13.77 10.84 34.80
C LYS A 439 -12.68 11.84 34.43
N GLU A 440 -11.43 11.53 34.77
CA GLU A 440 -10.28 12.38 34.44
C GLU A 440 -10.09 12.56 32.92
N ALA A 441 -10.31 11.49 32.13
CA ALA A 441 -10.24 11.55 30.68
C ALA A 441 -11.35 12.44 30.08
N ASN A 442 -12.56 12.37 30.63
CA ASN A 442 -13.69 13.19 30.20
C ASN A 442 -13.47 14.67 30.55
N GLU A 443 -12.94 14.97 31.74
CA GLU A 443 -12.57 16.32 32.18
C GLU A 443 -11.49 16.94 31.27
N LYS A 444 -10.51 16.13 30.86
CA LYS A 444 -9.44 16.53 29.93
C LYS A 444 -9.84 16.46 28.44
N LYS A 445 -11.11 16.15 28.12
CA LYS A 445 -11.63 15.99 26.74
C LYS A 445 -10.82 15.01 25.87
N ILE A 446 -10.28 13.95 26.47
CA ILE A 446 -9.47 12.95 25.76
C ILE A 446 -10.40 11.91 25.14
N ASN A 447 -10.34 11.72 23.82
CA ASN A 447 -11.05 10.62 23.16
C ASN A 447 -10.27 9.30 23.32
N TYR A 448 -10.66 8.49 24.31
CA TYR A 448 -10.03 7.21 24.63
C TYR A 448 -10.58 6.03 23.81
N TYR A 449 -11.83 6.09 23.33
CA TYR A 449 -12.49 4.99 22.62
C TYR A 449 -11.70 4.47 21.41
N HIS A 450 -11.14 5.36 20.59
CA HIS A 450 -10.46 4.94 19.35
C HIS A 450 -9.15 4.16 19.57
N GLY A 451 -8.43 4.39 20.68
CA GLY A 451 -7.23 3.57 20.92
C GLY A 451 -7.45 2.40 21.83
N ILE A 452 -8.48 2.41 22.68
CA ILE A 452 -8.91 1.16 23.34
C ILE A 452 -9.23 0.12 22.26
N GLN A 453 -10.00 0.48 21.22
CA GLN A 453 -10.27 -0.41 20.08
C GLN A 453 -9.00 -0.89 19.34
N LYS A 454 -8.01 0.00 19.14
CA LYS A 454 -6.73 -0.39 18.52
C LYS A 454 -5.93 -1.35 19.40
N HIS A 455 -5.84 -1.07 20.69
CA HIS A 455 -5.11 -1.90 21.64
C HIS A 455 -5.82 -3.24 21.89
N GLU A 456 -7.14 -3.30 21.88
CA GLU A 456 -7.94 -4.54 21.90
C GLU A 456 -7.68 -5.38 20.64
N LEU A 457 -7.60 -4.77 19.45
CA LEU A 457 -7.25 -5.48 18.21
C LEU A 457 -5.85 -6.09 18.31
N ILE A 458 -4.87 -5.30 18.74
CA ILE A 458 -3.49 -5.76 18.97
C ILE A 458 -3.48 -6.89 19.99
N PHE A 459 -4.18 -6.74 21.12
CA PHE A 459 -4.28 -7.78 22.14
C PHE A 459 -4.91 -9.07 21.58
N SER A 460 -5.97 -8.94 20.76
CA SER A 460 -6.61 -10.07 20.09
C SER A 460 -5.71 -10.75 19.06
N GLU A 461 -4.86 -10.02 18.35
CA GLU A 461 -3.88 -10.58 17.41
C GLU A 461 -2.74 -11.30 18.14
N TYR A 462 -2.29 -10.76 19.28
CA TYR A 462 -1.25 -11.39 20.11
C TYR A 462 -1.78 -12.64 20.83
N PHE A 463 -3.04 -12.65 21.28
CA PHE A 463 -3.70 -13.84 21.84
C PHE A 463 -4.09 -14.88 20.78
N LYS A 464 -4.33 -14.49 19.51
CA LYS A 464 -4.59 -15.42 18.41
C LYS A 464 -3.32 -16.01 17.78
N GLY A 465 -2.17 -15.38 17.98
CA GLY A 465 -0.94 -15.65 17.21
C GLY A 465 0.01 -16.71 17.77
N THR A 466 -0.12 -17.15 19.03
CA THR A 466 0.76 -18.17 19.62
C THR A 466 -0.01 -18.97 20.68
N PHE A 467 -0.14 -20.28 20.43
CA PHE A 467 -0.83 -21.31 21.23
C PHE A 467 -2.36 -21.38 21.15
N LEU A 468 -2.85 -21.92 20.03
CA LEU A 468 -3.74 -23.09 20.06
C LEU A 468 -3.44 -23.93 18.80
N LYS A 469 -2.57 -24.94 18.92
CA LYS A 469 -2.83 -26.16 18.13
C LYS A 469 -4.20 -26.66 18.60
N PRO A 470 -5.12 -27.00 17.70
CA PRO A 470 -6.50 -27.35 18.04
C PRO A 470 -6.57 -28.77 18.63
N GLN A 471 -5.92 -29.03 19.77
CA GLN A 471 -6.02 -30.29 20.51
C GLN A 471 -5.78 -30.10 22.01
N THR A 472 -6.64 -29.34 22.68
CA THR A 472 -7.16 -29.68 24.02
C THR A 472 -8.42 -28.86 24.21
N ARG A 473 -9.56 -29.48 23.92
CA ARG A 473 -10.87 -29.02 24.40
C ARG A 473 -10.77 -28.95 25.93
N PHE A 474 -11.07 -27.79 26.52
CA PHE A 474 -11.65 -27.74 27.85
C PHE A 474 -13.13 -27.34 27.72
N PRO A 475 -13.98 -27.87 28.60
CA PRO A 475 -15.32 -28.28 28.26
C PRO A 475 -16.25 -27.08 28.08
N ASN A 476 -17.18 -27.25 27.14
CA ASN A 476 -18.38 -26.43 27.01
C ASN A 476 -19.02 -26.21 28.38
N THR A 477 -18.81 -25.05 28.97
CA THR A 477 -19.80 -24.48 29.88
C THR A 477 -20.57 -23.45 29.08
N LYS A 478 -21.66 -23.94 28.47
CA LYS A 478 -22.76 -23.08 28.04
C LYS A 478 -23.24 -22.35 29.29
N PHE A 479 -23.27 -21.04 29.26
CA PHE A 479 -24.08 -20.26 30.19
C PHE A 479 -25.25 -19.68 29.42
N ASN A 480 -26.43 -20.20 29.77
CA ASN A 480 -27.73 -19.54 29.62
C ASN A 480 -27.76 -18.26 30.45
#